data_AF-A0A085LXY9-F1
#
_entry.id   AF-A0A085LXY9-F1
#
_cell.length_a   1.000
_cell.length_b   1.000
_cell.length_c   1.000
_cell.angle_alpha   90.00
_cell.angle_beta   90.00
_cell.angle_gamma   90.00
#
_symmetry.space_group_name_H-M   'P 1'
#
loop_
_entity.id
_entity.type
_entity.pdbx_description
1 polymer ?
#
loop_
_entity_poly.entity_id
_entity_poly.type
_entity_poly.pdbx_seq_one_letter_code
_entity_poly.pdbx_strand_id
1 'polypeptide(L)'
;MIQRRIRWVFSPPGAPHFGGIWERMIRTAKDALLRVLNGNAVSDEVLLTALSEVESLLNARPLTHVSIDPSDPEPLTSNHFLLGRAHPHIPPDIVAESEVISKRKWRV
;
A
#
# COMPACT_ATOMS: atom_id res chain seq x y z
N MET A 1 -3.08 9.70 -28.21
CA MET A 1 -3.27 9.29 -26.80
C MET A 1 -3.66 7.82 -26.80
N ILE A 2 -2.88 6.94 -26.17
CA ILE A 2 -3.21 5.51 -26.10
C ILE A 2 -4.42 5.37 -25.17
N GLN A 3 -5.55 4.92 -25.72
CA GLN A 3 -6.78 4.69 -24.97
C GLN A 3 -6.56 3.47 -24.08
N ARG A 4 -6.14 3.69 -22.83
CA ARG A 4 -5.99 2.62 -21.84
C ARG A 4 -7.35 1.95 -21.68
N ARG A 5 -7.40 0.61 -21.64
CA ARG A 5 -8.64 -0.19 -21.46
C ARG A 5 -9.17 -0.06 -20.02
N ILE A 6 -9.46 1.17 -19.60
CA ILE A 6 -9.92 1.53 -18.26
C ILE A 6 -11.40 1.86 -18.36
N ARG A 7 -12.22 1.17 -17.55
CA ARG A 7 -13.63 1.50 -17.36
C ARG A 7 -13.77 2.32 -16.09
N TRP A 8 -14.21 3.56 -16.22
CA TRP A 8 -14.53 4.42 -15.09
C TRP A 8 -15.91 4.09 -14.54
N VAL A 9 -16.02 3.87 -13.23
CA VAL A 9 -17.29 3.62 -12.54
C VAL A 9 -17.38 4.62 -11.39
N PHE A 10 -18.47 5.39 -11.35
CA PHE A 10 -18.68 6.43 -10.35
C PHE A 10 -19.67 5.98 -9.29
N SER A 11 -19.51 6.49 -8.07
CA SER A 11 -20.49 6.27 -7.02
C SER A 11 -21.81 6.96 -7.36
N PRO A 12 -22.97 6.39 -7.00
CA PRO A 12 -24.24 7.06 -7.19
C PRO A 12 -24.30 8.42 -6.45
N PRO A 13 -24.97 9.43 -7.02
CA PRO A 13 -25.14 10.70 -6.33
C PRO A 13 -25.91 10.50 -5.02
N GLY A 14 -25.48 11.20 -3.95
CA GLY A 14 -26.12 11.10 -2.63
C GLY A 14 -25.84 9.80 -1.86
N ALA A 15 -24.92 8.95 -2.33
CA ALA A 15 -24.58 7.67 -1.70
C ALA A 15 -23.13 7.66 -1.14
N PRO A 16 -22.79 8.51 -0.15
CA PRO A 16 -21.41 8.63 0.36
C PRO A 16 -20.87 7.33 0.97
N HIS A 17 -21.75 6.47 1.47
CA HIS A 17 -21.40 5.16 2.03
C HIS A 17 -20.77 4.21 1.01
N PHE A 18 -20.96 4.43 -0.31
CA PHE A 18 -20.27 3.65 -1.34
C PHE A 18 -18.75 3.82 -1.25
N GLY A 19 -18.27 4.88 -0.59
CA GLY A 19 -16.85 5.18 -0.45
C GLY A 19 -16.20 5.00 0.89
N GLY A 20 -16.87 4.36 1.84
CA GLY A 20 -16.35 4.21 3.20
C GLY A 20 -14.97 3.58 3.29
N ILE A 21 -14.62 2.66 2.37
CA ILE A 21 -13.30 1.99 2.38
C ILE A 21 -12.18 2.99 2.07
N TRP A 22 -12.27 3.73 0.96
CA TRP A 22 -11.23 4.70 0.60
C TRP A 22 -11.21 5.90 1.54
N GLU A 23 -12.37 6.35 2.03
CA GLU A 23 -12.43 7.40 3.06
C GLU A 23 -11.71 6.97 4.35
N ARG A 24 -11.87 5.72 4.77
CA ARG A 24 -11.15 5.16 5.93
C ARG A 24 -9.65 5.07 5.66
N MET A 25 -9.23 4.70 4.45
CA MET A 25 -7.82 4.72 4.07
C MET A 25 -7.23 6.15 4.08
N ILE A 26 -7.96 7.13 3.54
CA ILE A 26 -7.56 8.54 3.56
C ILE A 26 -7.39 9.04 5.00
N ARG A 27 -8.32 8.70 5.90
CA ARG A 27 -8.18 9.02 7.33
C ARG A 27 -6.91 8.43 7.92
N THR A 28 -6.65 7.15 7.68
CA THR A 28 -5.46 6.45 8.20
C THR A 28 -4.17 7.10 7.72
N ALA A 29 -4.10 7.49 6.44
CA ALA A 29 -2.96 8.20 5.88
C ALA A 29 -2.74 9.58 6.53
N LYS A 30 -3.81 10.35 6.71
CA LYS A 30 -3.74 11.66 7.38
C LYS A 30 -3.31 11.53 8.84
N ASP A 31 -3.82 10.53 9.55
CA ASP A 31 -3.46 10.28 10.95
C ASP A 31 -1.96 9.92 11.08
N ALA A 32 -1.45 9.09 10.17
CA ALA A 32 -0.02 8.75 10.13
C ALA A 32 0.86 9.97 9.81
N LEU A 33 0.49 10.75 8.78
CA LEU A 33 1.19 12.01 8.43
C LEU A 33 1.21 13.00 9.59
N LEU A 34 0.07 13.19 10.26
CA LEU A 34 -0.02 14.12 11.39
C LEU A 34 0.91 13.71 12.53
N ARG A 35 1.03 12.40 12.79
CA ARG A 35 1.96 11.86 13.81
C ARG A 35 3.42 12.04 13.42
N VAL A 36 3.75 11.84 12.13
CA VAL A 36 5.12 11.99 11.62
C VAL A 36 5.55 13.46 11.64
N LEU A 37 4.70 14.37 11.19
CA LEU A 37 5.02 15.80 11.07
C LEU A 37 4.81 16.57 12.38
N ASN A 38 4.02 16.02 13.31
CA ASN A 38 3.71 16.60 14.62
C ASN A 38 3.21 18.06 14.55
N GLY A 39 2.45 18.40 13.51
CA GLY A 39 1.89 19.74 13.31
C GLY A 39 2.89 20.81 12.85
N ASN A 40 4.15 20.44 12.55
CA ASN A 40 5.13 21.38 12.04
C ASN A 40 4.85 21.75 10.57
N ALA A 41 5.06 23.02 10.24
CA ALA A 41 5.17 23.42 8.85
C ALA A 41 6.49 22.86 8.28
N VAL A 42 6.41 22.22 7.12
CA VAL A 42 7.54 21.57 6.46
C VAL A 42 7.65 22.04 5.01
N SER A 43 8.83 21.90 4.41
CA SER A 43 9.00 22.14 2.98
C SER A 43 8.35 21.04 2.15
N ASP A 44 8.15 21.30 0.87
CA ASP A 44 7.55 20.35 -0.06
C ASP A 44 8.38 19.06 -0.17
N GLU A 45 9.70 19.15 -0.10
CA GLU A 45 10.60 17.98 -0.15
C GLU A 45 10.43 17.09 1.10
N VAL A 46 10.31 17.71 2.27
CA VAL A 46 10.08 16.99 3.53
C VAL A 46 8.69 16.36 3.54
N LEU A 47 7.67 17.09 3.07
CA LEU A 47 6.32 16.56 2.94
C LEU A 47 6.26 15.36 2.00
N LEU A 48 6.91 15.45 0.84
CA LEU A 48 6.95 14.36 -0.14
C LEU A 48 7.61 13.11 0.45
N THR A 49 8.74 13.29 1.14
CA THR A 49 9.44 12.18 1.80
C THR A 49 8.57 11.55 2.89
N ALA A 50 7.97 12.35 3.76
CA ALA A 50 7.07 11.86 4.80
C ALA A 50 5.86 11.11 4.21
N LEU A 51 5.32 11.58 3.09
CA LEU A 51 4.21 10.92 2.39
C LEU A 51 4.63 9.56 1.83
N SER A 52 5.80 9.46 1.21
CA SER A 52 6.34 8.18 0.72
C SER A 52 6.57 7.16 1.84
N GLU A 53 7.07 7.61 2.99
CA GLU A 53 7.24 6.73 4.16
C GLU A 53 5.89 6.27 4.73
N VAL A 54 4.91 7.18 4.81
CA VAL A 54 3.54 6.82 5.22
C VAL A 54 2.90 5.84 4.24
N GLU A 55 3.08 6.04 2.93
CA GLU A 55 2.61 5.10 1.91
C GLU A 55 3.23 3.70 2.11
N SER A 56 4.55 3.64 2.27
CA SER A 56 5.28 2.39 2.53
C SER A 56 4.73 1.67 3.76
N LEU A 57 4.51 2.40 4.86
CA LEU A 57 3.95 1.87 6.10
C LEU A 57 2.52 1.33 5.92
N LEU A 58 1.66 2.08 5.21
CA LEU A 58 0.29 1.63 4.96
C LEU A 58 0.25 0.37 4.09
N ASN A 59 1.13 0.27 3.09
CA ASN A 59 1.18 -0.88 2.20
C ASN A 59 1.82 -2.12 2.84
N ALA A 60 2.70 -1.93 3.82
CA ALA A 60 3.30 -3.01 4.62
C ALA A 60 2.36 -3.54 5.72
N ARG A 61 1.24 -2.87 5.99
CA ARG A 61 0.31 -3.27 7.05
C ARG A 61 -0.33 -4.64 6.76
N PRO A 62 -0.36 -5.56 7.74
CA PRO A 62 -1.10 -6.83 7.64
C PRO A 62 -2.59 -6.64 7.33
N LEU A 63 -3.07 -7.37 6.32
CA LEU A 63 -4.48 -7.53 5.95
C LEU A 63 -5.10 -8.78 6.58
N THR A 64 -4.27 -9.76 6.95
CA THR A 64 -4.68 -10.99 7.62
C THR A 64 -4.17 -11.05 9.05
N HIS A 65 -4.59 -12.08 9.78
CA HIS A 65 -4.12 -12.34 11.14
C HIS A 65 -2.59 -12.43 11.20
N VAL A 66 -2.00 -11.75 12.19
CA VAL A 66 -0.57 -11.85 12.51
C VAL A 66 -0.42 -12.97 13.53
N SER A 67 0.11 -14.12 13.12
CA SER A 67 0.33 -15.24 14.02
C SER A 67 1.52 -14.99 14.96
N ILE A 68 1.47 -15.64 16.13
CA ILE A 68 2.58 -15.72 17.08
C ILE A 68 3.42 -16.98 16.87
N ASP A 69 2.90 -17.98 16.13
CA ASP A 69 3.63 -19.20 15.81
C ASP A 69 4.55 -18.94 14.61
N PRO A 70 5.88 -19.12 14.73
CA PRO A 70 6.81 -18.94 13.61
C PRO A 70 6.64 -19.97 12.49
N SER A 71 5.90 -21.06 12.73
CA SER A 71 5.58 -22.08 11.73
C SER A 71 4.41 -21.68 10.83
N ASP A 72 3.62 -20.69 11.26
CA ASP A 72 2.49 -20.19 10.49
C ASP A 72 2.96 -19.29 9.34
N PRO A 73 2.18 -19.19 8.25
CA PRO A 73 2.52 -18.34 7.12
C PRO A 73 2.54 -16.85 7.51
N GLU A 74 3.41 -16.09 6.86
CA GLU A 74 3.47 -14.62 7.01
C GLU A 74 2.11 -13.99 6.66
N PRO A 75 1.66 -12.96 7.40
CA PRO A 75 0.43 -12.24 7.06
C PRO A 75 0.51 -11.59 5.67
N LEU A 76 -0.61 -11.64 4.93
CA LEU A 76 -0.73 -10.93 3.67
C LEU A 76 -0.75 -9.41 3.92
N THR A 77 -0.10 -8.66 3.03
CA THR A 77 0.01 -7.19 3.07
C THR A 77 -0.34 -6.67 1.68
N SER A 78 -0.63 -5.37 1.55
CA SER A 78 -0.84 -4.79 0.21
C SER A 78 0.41 -4.89 -0.66
N ASN A 79 1.61 -4.80 -0.06
CA ASN A 79 2.88 -4.98 -0.76
C ASN A 79 2.99 -6.36 -1.44
N HIS A 80 2.42 -7.42 -0.86
CA HIS A 80 2.38 -8.73 -1.54
C HIS A 80 1.69 -8.66 -2.91
N PHE A 81 0.66 -7.82 -3.06
CA PHE A 81 -0.04 -7.65 -4.33
C PHE A 81 0.62 -6.64 -5.26
N LEU A 82 1.17 -5.55 -4.69
CA LEU A 82 1.76 -4.44 -5.45
C LEU A 82 3.19 -4.74 -5.92
N LEU A 83 3.99 -5.34 -5.04
CA LEU A 83 5.42 -5.59 -5.22
C LEU A 83 5.77 -7.08 -5.37
N GLY A 84 4.84 -7.98 -5.01
CA GLY A 84 5.10 -9.42 -4.95
C GLY A 84 5.83 -9.89 -3.69
N ARG A 85 6.00 -9.02 -2.68
CA ARG A 85 6.74 -9.27 -1.44
C ARG A 85 6.26 -8.36 -0.30
N ALA A 86 6.53 -8.69 0.96
CA ALA A 86 6.05 -7.92 2.11
C ALA A 86 6.69 -6.53 2.27
N HIS A 87 8.00 -6.43 2.00
CA HIS A 87 8.79 -5.23 2.33
C HIS A 87 9.52 -4.67 1.10
N PRO A 88 9.51 -3.33 0.89
CA PRO A 88 10.17 -2.69 -0.23
C PRO A 88 11.70 -2.63 -0.07
N HIS A 89 12.23 -2.69 1.15
CA HIS A 89 13.65 -2.48 1.46
C HIS A 89 14.53 -3.73 1.35
N ILE A 90 13.99 -4.87 0.95
CA ILE A 90 14.79 -6.08 0.69
C ILE A 90 15.48 -5.89 -0.68
N PRO A 91 16.82 -5.98 -0.77
CA PRO A 91 17.52 -5.93 -2.05
C PRO A 91 17.01 -7.03 -2.98
N PRO A 92 16.84 -6.75 -4.28
CA PRO A 92 16.28 -7.71 -5.25
C PRO A 92 17.15 -8.98 -5.47
N ASP A 93 18.37 -9.00 -4.95
CA ASP A 93 19.30 -10.13 -5.10
C ASP A 93 19.09 -11.28 -4.11
N ILE A 94 18.14 -11.14 -3.16
CA ILE A 94 17.76 -12.19 -2.21
C ILE A 94 16.30 -12.56 -2.44
N VAL A 95 15.96 -12.95 -3.67
CA VAL A 95 14.68 -13.61 -3.94
C VAL A 95 14.99 -15.08 -4.17
N ALA A 96 14.68 -15.92 -3.18
CA ALA A 96 14.76 -17.36 -3.38
C ALA A 96 13.76 -17.75 -4.48
N GLU A 97 14.12 -18.68 -5.38
CA GLU A 97 13.22 -19.12 -6.47
C GLU A 97 11.82 -19.54 -5.99
N SER A 98 11.71 -19.95 -4.72
CA SER A 98 10.46 -20.32 -4.04
C SER A 98 9.53 -19.15 -3.71
N GLU A 99 10.03 -17.91 -3.66
CA GLU A 99 9.25 -16.71 -3.30
C GLU A 99 8.63 -16.03 -4.53
N VAL A 100 8.87 -16.54 -5.74
CA VAL A 100 8.28 -16.02 -6.97
C VAL A 100 6.83 -16.50 -7.07
N ILE A 101 5.91 -15.75 -6.45
CA ILE A 101 4.46 -16.04 -6.44
C ILE A 101 3.86 -16.09 -7.86
N SER A 102 4.48 -15.41 -8.84
CA SER A 102 4.02 -15.43 -10.23
C SER A 102 5.15 -15.27 -11.23
N LYS A 103 5.28 -16.24 -12.15
CA LYS A 103 6.14 -16.12 -13.36
C LYS A 103 5.52 -15.23 -14.44
N ARG A 104 4.29 -14.74 -14.26
CA ARG A 104 3.67 -13.82 -15.22
C ARG A 104 4.24 -12.43 -15.00
N LYS A 105 5.27 -12.10 -15.79
CA LYS A 105 5.65 -10.71 -16.02
C LYS A 105 4.44 -9.94 -16.53
N TRP A 106 4.11 -8.83 -15.87
CA TRP A 106 3.16 -7.85 -16.39
C TRP A 106 3.63 -7.45 -17.80
N ARG A 107 2.80 -7.74 -18.79
CA ARG A 107 3.04 -7.26 -20.16
C ARG A 107 2.64 -5.79 -20.19
N VAL A 108 3.62 -4.92 -20.39
CA VAL A 108 3.43 -3.50 -20.70
C VAL A 108 2.79 -3.37 -22.07
#